data_AF-A0A089M737-F1
#
_entry.id   AF-A0A089M737-F1
#
_cell.length_a   1.000
_cell.length_b   1.000
_cell.length_c   1.000
_cell.angle_alpha   90.00
_cell.angle_beta   90.00
_cell.angle_gamma   90.00
#
_symmetry.space_group_name_H-M   'P 1'
#
loop_
_entity.id
_entity.type
_entity.pdbx_description
1 polymer ?
#
loop_
_entity_poly.entity_id
_entity_poly.type
_entity_poly.pdbx_seq_one_letter_code
_entity_poly.pdbx_strand_id
1 'polypeptide(L)' 'MAKESEPTSFPSREEREEIGRRTNAGFARVERTEVEASAGGIPTGPVAQELSEEEIRRRVGSGNFEAAKNDLQTGSINS' A
#
# COMPACT_ATOMS: atom_id res chain seq x y z
N MET A 1 13.62 23.86 -27.63
CA MET A 1 13.61 22.45 -28.05
C MET A 1 12.34 21.81 -27.54
N ALA A 2 11.43 21.45 -28.43
CA ALA A 2 10.25 20.65 -28.06
C ALA A 2 10.74 19.23 -27.78
N LYS A 3 10.38 18.66 -26.63
CA LYS A 3 10.59 17.23 -26.36
C LYS A 3 9.66 16.48 -27.30
N GLU A 4 10.24 15.80 -28.28
CA GLU A 4 9.53 14.79 -29.07
C GLU A 4 8.93 13.79 -28.07
N SER A 5 7.61 13.73 -28.01
CA SER A 5 6.90 12.72 -27.24
C SER A 5 7.20 11.37 -27.88
N GLU A 6 7.71 10.43 -27.09
CA GLU A 6 7.98 9.07 -27.58
C GLU A 6 6.76 8.50 -28.32
N PRO A 7 6.94 7.79 -29.44
CA PRO A 7 5.83 7.15 -30.12
C PRO A 7 5.21 6.14 -29.16
N THR A 8 4.00 6.45 -28.68
CA THR A 8 3.17 5.51 -27.93
C THR A 8 2.68 4.48 -28.92
N SER A 9 3.49 3.45 -29.17
CA SER A 9 3.06 2.31 -29.97
C SER A 9 2.03 1.54 -29.16
N PHE A 10 0.75 1.76 -29.47
CA PHE A 10 -0.31 0.95 -28.89
C PHE A 10 -0.26 -0.45 -29.48
N PRO A 11 -0.42 -1.52 -28.67
CA PRO A 11 -0.49 -2.87 -29.20
C PRO A 11 -1.67 -2.99 -30.16
N SER A 12 -1.54 -3.88 -31.14
CA SER A 12 -2.61 -4.22 -32.07
C SER A 12 -3.85 -4.71 -31.31
N ARG A 13 -5.00 -4.71 -31.98
CA ARG A 13 -6.25 -5.20 -31.39
C ARG A 13 -6.11 -6.66 -30.92
N GLU A 14 -5.48 -7.49 -31.75
CA GLU A 14 -5.24 -8.90 -31.45
C GLU A 14 -4.34 -9.10 -30.22
N GLU A 15 -3.24 -8.35 -30.14
CA GLU A 15 -2.36 -8.39 -28.97
C GLU A 15 -3.08 -7.95 -27.69
N ARG A 16 -3.93 -6.92 -27.76
CA ARG A 16 -4.72 -6.48 -26.61
C ARG A 16 -5.74 -7.54 -26.15
N GLU A 17 -6.41 -8.19 -27.09
CA GLU A 17 -7.36 -9.26 -26.78
C GLU A 17 -6.65 -10.48 -26.16
N GLU A 18 -5.46 -10.83 -26.66
CA GLU A 18 -4.65 -11.93 -26.12
C GLU A 18 -4.14 -11.63 -24.70
N ILE A 19 -3.64 -10.42 -24.47
CA ILE A 19 -3.28 -9.94 -23.12
C ILE A 19 -4.49 -10.01 -22.19
N GLY A 20 -5.66 -9.55 -22.64
CA GLY A 20 -6.90 -9.60 -21.86
C GLY A 20 -7.28 -11.04 -21.47
N ARG A 21 -7.24 -11.99 -22.42
CA ARG A 21 -7.52 -13.41 -22.15
C ARG A 21 -6.57 -14.00 -21.11
N ARG A 22 -5.25 -13.76 -21.26
CA ARG A 22 -4.23 -14.25 -20.33
C ARG A 22 -4.42 -13.68 -18.93
N THR A 23 -4.69 -12.38 -18.83
CA THR A 23 -4.90 -11.69 -17.57
C THR A 23 -6.15 -12.20 -16.86
N ASN A 24 -7.28 -12.33 -17.58
CA ASN A 24 -8.52 -12.87 -17.02
C ASN A 24 -8.35 -14.31 -16.51
N ALA A 25 -7.61 -15.16 -17.24
CA ALA A 25 -7.31 -16.52 -16.81
C ALA A 25 -6.47 -16.56 -15.52
N GLY A 26 -5.57 -15.59 -15.34
CA GLY A 26 -4.79 -15.41 -14.12
C GLY A 26 -5.67 -15.00 -12.93
N PHE A 27 -6.56 -14.02 -13.12
CA PHE A 27 -7.48 -13.56 -12.07
C PHE A 27 -8.46 -14.65 -11.64
N ALA A 28 -9.08 -15.36 -12.60
CA ALA A 28 -9.99 -16.44 -12.31
C ALA A 28 -9.35 -17.59 -11.49
N ARG A 29 -8.02 -17.76 -11.60
CA ARG A 29 -7.27 -18.74 -10.80
C ARG A 29 -7.13 -18.30 -9.34
N VAL A 30 -6.87 -17.02 -9.09
CA VAL A 30 -6.63 -16.51 -7.73
C VAL A 30 -7.92 -16.18 -6.98
N GLU A 31 -9.00 -15.80 -7.68
CA GLU A 31 -10.30 -15.49 -7.07
C GLU A 31 -10.95 -16.69 -6.37
N ARG A 32 -10.68 -17.91 -6.85
CA ARG A 32 -11.23 -19.15 -6.26
C ARG A 32 -10.30 -19.79 -5.25
N THR A 33 -9.12 -19.19 -5.03
CA THR A 33 -8.21 -19.69 -4.01
C THR A 33 -8.80 -19.28 -2.66
N GLU A 34 -9.42 -20.24 -1.97
CA GLU A 34 -9.80 -20.09 -0.57
C GLU A 34 -8.51 -19.83 0.23
N VAL A 35 -8.38 -18.62 0.75
CA VAL A 35 -7.35 -18.30 1.72
C VAL A 35 -7.76 -19.00 3.01
N GLU A 36 -6.91 -19.90 3.50
CA GLU A 36 -7.13 -20.59 4.77
C GLU A 36 -7.49 -19.55 5.85
N ALA A 37 -8.51 -19.81 6.67
CA ALA A 37 -8.99 -18.85 7.67
C ALA A 37 -7.89 -18.40 8.66
N SER A 38 -6.80 -19.16 8.76
CA SER A 38 -5.59 -18.86 9.54
C SER A 38 -4.50 -18.09 8.78
N ALA A 39 -4.54 -17.99 7.45
CA ALA A 39 -3.49 -17.40 6.63
C ALA A 39 -3.43 -15.86 6.70
N GLY A 40 -4.44 -15.24 7.31
CA GLY A 40 -4.52 -13.80 7.53
C GLY A 40 -4.87 -13.47 8.97
N GLY A 41 -4.27 -14.16 9.95
CA GLY A 41 -4.49 -13.90 11.37
C GLY A 41 -4.13 -12.45 11.73
N ILE A 42 -5.10 -11.54 11.59
CA ILE A 42 -5.02 -10.21 12.18
C ILE A 42 -4.88 -10.46 13.68
N PRO A 43 -3.81 -9.98 14.33
CA PRO A 43 -3.66 -10.18 15.76
C PRO A 43 -4.86 -9.58 16.50
N THR A 44 -5.80 -10.42 16.93
CA THR A 44 -6.94 -10.02 17.78
C THR A 44 -6.58 -10.03 19.26
N GLY A 45 -5.29 -10.14 19.56
CA GLY A 45 -4.77 -10.04 20.92
C GLY A 45 -5.01 -8.64 21.50
N PRO A 46 -4.85 -8.48 22.81
CA PRO A 46 -4.94 -7.17 23.45
C PRO A 46 -3.97 -6.20 22.76
N VAL A 47 -4.49 -5.04 22.35
CA VAL A 47 -3.67 -3.95 21.82
C VAL A 47 -2.66 -3.56 22.90
N ALA A 48 -1.39 -3.42 22.52
CA ALA A 48 -0.37 -2.95 23.44
C ALA A 48 -0.79 -1.61 24.06
N GLN A 49 -0.56 -1.45 25.36
CA GLN A 49 -0.88 -0.20 26.05
C GLN A 49 -0.17 0.98 25.38
N GLU A 50 -0.85 2.13 25.34
CA GLU A 50 -0.26 3.37 24.87
C GLU A 50 1.01 3.67 25.69
N LEU A 51 2.08 4.02 24.97
CA LEU A 51 3.35 4.38 25.61
C LEU A 51 3.24 5.79 26.18
N SER A 52 3.87 6.03 27.35
CA SER A 52 3.98 7.38 27.87
C SER A 52 4.86 8.25 26.97
N GLU A 53 4.69 9.56 27.03
CA GLU A 53 5.52 10.48 26.24
C GLU A 53 7.00 10.34 26.56
N GLU A 54 7.37 10.07 27.82
CA GLU A 54 8.76 9.83 28.22
C GLU A 54 9.33 8.59 27.53
N GLU A 55 8.55 7.52 27.43
CA GLU A 55 8.98 6.28 26.78
C GLU A 55 9.10 6.46 25.27
N ILE A 56 8.17 7.19 24.65
CA ILE A 56 8.24 7.55 23.23
C ILE A 56 9.50 8.40 23.01
N ARG A 57 9.71 9.45 23.81
CA ARG A 57 10.86 10.35 23.73
C ARG A 57 12.19 9.60 23.90
N ARG A 58 12.24 8.59 24.79
CA ARG A 58 13.41 7.71 24.96
C ARG A 58 13.68 6.88 23.70
N ARG A 59 12.64 6.36 23.03
CA ARG A 59 12.78 5.51 21.84
C ARG A 59 13.15 6.29 20.58
N VAL A 60 12.44 7.38 20.29
CA VAL A 60 12.61 8.13 19.03
C VAL A 60 13.63 9.26 19.15
N GLY A 61 13.98 9.66 20.38
CA GLY A 61 14.85 10.79 20.69
C GLY A 61 14.09 12.12 20.73
N SER A 62 14.52 13.03 21.60
CA SER A 62 13.82 14.31 21.84
C SER A 62 13.64 15.17 20.59
N GLY A 63 14.65 15.23 19.70
CA GLY A 63 14.55 16.01 18.46
C GLY A 63 13.45 15.52 17.52
N ASN A 64 13.33 14.20 17.35
CA ASN A 64 12.29 13.60 16.51
C ASN A 64 10.92 13.68 17.15
N PHE A 65 10.84 13.52 18.48
CA PHE A 65 9.59 13.63 19.22
C PHE A 65 8.96 15.02 19.08
N GLU A 66 9.76 16.08 19.25
CA GLU A 66 9.27 17.46 19.12
C GLU A 66 9.00 17.83 17.65
N ALA A 67 9.80 17.34 16.69
CA ALA A 67 9.55 17.55 15.28
C ALA A 67 8.22 16.93 14.84
N ALA A 68 7.93 15.69 15.25
CA ALA A 68 6.69 14.99 14.90
C ALA A 68 5.43 15.65 15.51
N LYS A 69 5.53 16.25 16.70
CA LYS A 69 4.41 17.00 17.30
C LYS A 69 4.04 18.25 16.50
N ASN A 70 5.01 18.86 15.82
CA ASN A 70 4.83 20.07 15.02
C ASN A 70 4.70 19.80 13.52
N ASP A 71 4.90 18.54 13.10
CA ASP A 71 4.63 18.10 11.75
C ASP A 71 3.12 18.09 11.58
N LEU A 72 2.58 19.15 10.99
CA LEU A 72 1.17 19.37 10.68
C LEU A 72 0.65 18.35 9.65
N GLN A 73 1.09 17.08 9.71
CA GLN A 73 0.46 15.92 9.07
C GLN A 73 -0.89 15.61 9.74
N THR A 74 -1.72 16.64 9.90
CA THR A 74 -3.16 16.54 10.06
C THR A 74 -3.75 16.32 8.67
N GLY A 75 -3.91 15.07 8.29
CA GLY A 75 -4.52 14.74 7.01
C GLY A 75 -4.57 13.24 6.80
N SER A 76 -5.48 12.56 7.49
CA SER A 76 -5.97 11.28 6.98
C SER A 76 -6.44 11.53 5.55
N ILE A 77 -5.81 10.87 4.58
CA ILE A 77 -6.17 10.93 3.15
C ILE A 77 -7.57 10.35 2.92
N ASN A 78 -8.17 9.73 3.94
CA ASN A 78 -9.51 9.16 3.96
C ASN A 78 -10.37 9.83 5.06
N SER A 79 -10.67 11.12 4.92
CA SER A 79 -11.81 11.73 5.64
C SER A 79 -12.99 11.87 4.69
#